data_AF-A0A667ZTU0-F1
#
_entry.id   AF-A0A667ZTU0-F1
#
_cell.length_a   1.000
_cell.length_b   1.000
_cell.length_c   1.000
_cell.angle_alpha   90.00
_cell.angle_beta   90.00
_cell.angle_gamma   90.00
#
_symmetry.space_group_name_H-M   'P 1'
#
loop_
_entity.id
_entity.type
_entity.pdbx_description
1 polymer ?
#
loop_
_entity_poly.entity_id
_entity_poly.type
_entity_poly.pdbx_seq_one_letter_code
_entity_poly.pdbx_strand_id
1 'polypeptide(L)'
;QSYREIKEEVPEYLHHVNKRLEEEADRVITYLDQSTQKPLIATVEKQLLGEHLTATLQKGLTHLLDENRIQDLSLLYQLFSRVRGGVQVLLQHWIEYIKAFGSTIVINPEKDKTMVQELLDFKDKVDHVIDVCFMKNEKFVNAMKEAFETFINKRPNKPAELIAKHVDSKLRAGNKEATDEELEKMLDKIMIIFRFIYGKDVFEAFYKKDLAKRLLVGKSASVDAEKSMLSKLKHECGAAFTSKLEGMFKDMELSKDIMVQFKQYMQCQNIPGNIELTVNILTMGYWPTYVPMEVHLPPEMVRLQEIFKTFYLGKHSGRKLQWQSTLGHCVLKAEFKEGKKELQVSLFQTLVLLMFNEGEEFTLDEIKLATGIEDSELRRTLQSLACGKARVLTKLPKSKDVEDGDKFACNDDFKHKLFRIKINQIQMKETVEEQASTTERVFQDRQYQIDAAIVRIMKMRKTLSHNLLVSEVYNQLKFPVKPADLKKRIESLIDRDYMERDKENPNQYNYVA
;
A
#
# COMPACT_ATOMS: atom_id res chain seq x y z
N GLN A 1 -45.14 19.84 -35.31
CA GLN A 1 -44.52 20.89 -34.46
C GLN A 1 -43.62 20.16 -33.45
N SER A 2 -42.58 19.48 -33.97
CA SER A 2 -41.99 18.29 -33.34
C SER A 2 -40.45 18.25 -33.46
N TYR A 3 -39.81 19.40 -33.57
CA TYR A 3 -38.37 19.50 -33.87
C TYR A 3 -37.65 20.69 -33.17
N ARG A 4 -38.30 21.32 -32.18
CA ARG A 4 -37.67 22.32 -31.29
C ARG A 4 -37.67 21.73 -29.88
N GLU A 5 -36.57 21.90 -29.15
CA GLU A 5 -36.37 21.53 -27.73
C GLU A 5 -35.65 20.19 -27.42
N ILE A 6 -34.62 19.86 -28.21
CA ILE A 6 -33.35 19.35 -27.64
C ILE A 6 -32.25 20.38 -27.91
N LYS A 7 -32.55 21.64 -27.55
CA LYS A 7 -31.60 22.76 -27.54
C LYS A 7 -31.32 23.28 -26.12
N GLU A 8 -32.10 22.86 -25.14
CA GLU A 8 -31.92 23.17 -23.72
C GLU A 8 -30.98 22.15 -23.08
N GLU A 9 -30.24 22.57 -22.06
CA GLU A 9 -29.34 21.66 -21.35
C GLU A 9 -30.15 20.55 -20.65
N VAL A 10 -29.56 19.37 -20.46
CA VAL A 10 -30.25 18.23 -19.83
C VAL A 10 -30.92 18.55 -18.48
N PRO A 11 -30.32 19.37 -17.58
CA PRO A 11 -31.02 19.82 -16.37
C PRO A 11 -32.35 20.52 -16.65
N GLU A 12 -32.37 21.48 -17.58
CA GLU A 12 -33.57 22.26 -17.93
C GLU A 12 -34.65 21.35 -18.51
N TYR A 13 -34.24 20.42 -19.37
CA TYR A 13 -35.14 19.43 -19.95
C TYR A 13 -35.81 18.56 -18.87
N LEU A 14 -35.05 18.06 -17.89
CA LEU A 14 -35.62 17.24 -16.81
C LEU A 14 -36.64 18.01 -15.98
N HIS A 15 -36.37 19.30 -15.69
CA HIS A 15 -37.32 20.18 -15.00
C HIS A 15 -38.57 20.42 -15.83
N HIS A 16 -38.42 20.63 -17.14
CA HIS A 16 -39.56 20.76 -18.05
C HIS A 16 -40.44 19.51 -18.02
N VAL A 17 -39.83 18.32 -18.11
CA VAL A 17 -40.59 17.06 -18.08
C VAL A 17 -41.34 16.90 -16.75
N ASN A 18 -40.70 17.19 -15.61
CA ASN A 18 -41.37 17.12 -14.31
C ASN A 18 -42.55 18.09 -14.22
N LYS A 19 -42.35 19.33 -14.66
CA LYS A 19 -43.41 20.35 -14.73
C LYS A 19 -44.58 19.88 -15.59
N ARG A 20 -44.32 19.28 -16.75
CA ARG A 20 -45.39 18.73 -17.62
C ARG A 20 -46.16 17.59 -16.95
N LEU A 21 -45.48 16.71 -16.23
CA LEU A 21 -46.15 15.63 -15.49
C LEU A 21 -47.07 16.18 -14.38
N GLU A 22 -46.64 17.23 -13.68
CA GLU A 22 -47.45 17.92 -12.67
C GLU A 22 -48.66 18.63 -13.31
N GLU A 23 -48.45 19.37 -14.40
CA GLU A 23 -49.53 20.05 -15.14
C GLU A 23 -50.58 19.06 -15.68
N GLU A 24 -50.17 17.92 -16.24
CA GLU A 24 -51.11 16.91 -16.75
C GLU A 24 -51.82 16.17 -15.61
N ALA A 25 -51.17 15.96 -14.47
CA ALA A 25 -51.82 15.39 -13.29
C ALA A 25 -52.89 16.34 -12.72
N ASP A 26 -52.59 17.64 -12.62
CA ASP A 26 -53.53 18.67 -12.16
C ASP A 26 -54.70 18.87 -13.14
N ARG A 27 -54.42 18.79 -14.45
CA ARG A 27 -55.44 18.85 -15.49
C ARG A 27 -56.47 17.73 -15.37
N VAL A 28 -56.01 16.53 -15.01
CA VAL A 28 -56.91 15.41 -14.75
C VAL A 28 -57.85 15.69 -13.58
N ILE A 29 -57.31 16.24 -12.49
CA ILE A 29 -58.10 16.60 -11.30
C ILE A 29 -59.13 17.69 -11.63
N THR A 30 -58.77 18.63 -12.50
CA THR A 30 -59.60 19.81 -12.78
C THR A 30 -60.81 19.50 -13.66
N TYR A 31 -60.62 18.78 -14.79
CA TYR A 31 -61.70 18.64 -15.77
C TYR A 31 -61.68 17.37 -16.65
N LEU A 32 -60.78 16.41 -16.42
CA LEU A 32 -60.79 15.14 -17.16
C LEU A 32 -61.36 14.01 -16.31
N ASP A 33 -61.88 12.98 -16.98
CA ASP A 33 -62.30 11.76 -16.31
C ASP A 33 -61.10 11.02 -15.72
N GLN A 34 -61.25 10.49 -14.50
CA GLN A 34 -60.17 9.81 -13.76
C GLN A 34 -59.61 8.59 -14.52
N SER A 35 -60.39 7.94 -15.38
CA SER A 35 -59.92 6.84 -16.23
C SER A 35 -58.87 7.28 -17.26
N THR A 36 -58.83 8.57 -17.61
CA THR A 36 -57.89 9.16 -18.58
C THR A 36 -56.48 9.33 -18.00
N GLN A 37 -56.34 9.39 -16.67
CA GLN A 37 -55.07 9.67 -16.00
C GLN A 37 -53.95 8.71 -16.41
N LYS A 38 -54.24 7.40 -16.34
CA LYS A 38 -53.22 6.37 -16.55
C LYS A 38 -52.75 6.31 -18.01
N PRO A 39 -53.64 6.30 -19.03
CA PRO A 39 -53.22 6.38 -20.43
C PRO A 39 -52.49 7.68 -20.79
N LEU A 40 -52.93 8.83 -20.27
CA LEU A 40 -52.32 10.13 -20.53
C LEU A 40 -50.90 10.19 -19.99
N ILE A 41 -50.71 9.92 -18.69
CA ILE A 41 -49.39 9.96 -18.05
C ILE A 41 -48.44 8.97 -18.69
N ALA A 42 -48.89 7.73 -18.98
CA ALA A 42 -48.05 6.74 -19.65
C ALA A 42 -47.59 7.20 -21.05
N THR A 43 -48.43 7.92 -21.78
CA THR A 43 -48.08 8.48 -23.10
C THR A 43 -47.06 9.60 -22.96
N VAL A 44 -47.24 10.51 -21.99
CA VAL A 44 -46.29 11.60 -21.70
C VAL A 44 -44.93 11.04 -21.29
N GLU A 45 -44.89 10.07 -20.36
CA GLU A 45 -43.67 9.40 -19.93
C GLU A 45 -42.97 8.69 -21.09
N LYS A 46 -43.73 8.00 -21.97
CA LYS A 46 -43.14 7.35 -23.15
C LYS A 46 -42.50 8.36 -24.11
N GLN A 47 -43.21 9.45 -24.44
CA GLN A 47 -42.75 10.40 -25.46
C GLN A 47 -41.65 11.33 -24.96
N LEU A 48 -41.75 11.82 -23.72
CA LEU A 48 -40.78 12.76 -23.17
C LEU A 48 -39.57 12.08 -22.52
N LEU A 49 -39.70 10.83 -22.06
CA LEU A 49 -38.58 10.13 -21.43
C LEU A 49 -38.20 8.89 -22.24
N GLY A 50 -39.14 8.00 -22.51
CA GLY A 50 -38.89 6.68 -23.12
C GLY A 50 -38.14 6.71 -24.45
N GLU A 51 -38.58 7.52 -25.40
CA GLU A 51 -37.94 7.63 -26.73
C GLU A 51 -36.57 8.35 -26.70
N HIS A 52 -36.22 8.98 -25.57
CA HIS A 52 -35.06 9.86 -25.45
C HIS A 52 -34.05 9.45 -24.36
N LEU A 53 -34.28 8.35 -23.63
CA LEU A 53 -33.44 7.89 -22.51
C LEU A 53 -31.94 7.93 -22.83
N THR A 54 -31.52 7.25 -23.91
CA THR A 54 -30.10 7.14 -24.29
C THR A 54 -29.52 8.49 -24.71
N ALA A 55 -30.27 9.28 -25.49
CA ALA A 55 -29.79 10.57 -25.98
C ALA A 55 -29.57 11.58 -24.83
N THR A 56 -30.47 11.59 -23.84
CA THR A 56 -30.36 12.43 -22.65
C THR A 56 -29.14 12.06 -21.81
N LEU A 57 -28.89 10.77 -21.59
CA LEU A 57 -27.74 10.31 -20.81
C LEU A 57 -26.42 10.56 -21.53
N GLN A 58 -26.33 10.28 -22.84
CA GLN A 58 -25.12 10.50 -23.63
C GLN A 58 -24.66 11.95 -23.65
N LYS A 59 -25.60 12.91 -23.65
CA LYS A 59 -25.28 14.34 -23.69
C LYS A 59 -25.03 14.96 -22.31
N GLY A 60 -25.74 14.51 -21.27
CA GLY A 60 -25.78 15.24 -20.00
C GLY A 60 -25.26 14.49 -18.77
N LEU A 61 -25.27 13.15 -18.74
CA LEU A 61 -24.99 12.42 -17.50
C LEU A 61 -23.57 12.70 -16.98
N THR A 62 -22.57 12.67 -17.84
CA THR A 62 -21.18 12.93 -17.47
C THR A 62 -21.02 14.32 -16.84
N HIS A 63 -21.61 15.35 -17.46
CA HIS A 63 -21.56 16.71 -16.95
C HIS A 63 -22.23 16.85 -15.57
N LEU A 64 -23.43 16.28 -15.41
CA LEU A 64 -24.15 16.26 -14.13
C LEU A 64 -23.32 15.59 -13.02
N LEU A 65 -22.63 14.50 -13.34
CA LEU A 65 -21.80 13.78 -12.41
C LEU A 65 -20.50 14.53 -12.09
N ASP A 66 -19.81 15.08 -13.08
CA ASP A 66 -18.57 15.83 -12.90
C ASP A 66 -18.80 17.07 -12.03
N GLU A 67 -19.85 17.85 -12.30
CA GLU A 67 -20.22 19.05 -11.53
C GLU A 67 -20.96 18.74 -10.22
N ASN A 68 -21.23 17.47 -9.92
CA ASN A 68 -21.91 17.04 -8.70
C ASN A 68 -23.29 17.70 -8.51
N ARG A 69 -24.11 17.79 -9.58
CA ARG A 69 -25.45 18.39 -9.53
C ARG A 69 -26.47 17.43 -8.89
N ILE A 70 -26.41 17.31 -7.57
CA ILE A 70 -27.20 16.36 -6.75
C ILE A 70 -28.72 16.48 -7.00
N GLN A 71 -29.23 17.71 -7.14
CA GLN A 71 -30.66 17.95 -7.36
C GLN A 71 -31.13 17.38 -8.71
N ASP A 72 -30.39 17.69 -9.78
CA ASP A 72 -30.68 17.20 -11.12
C ASP A 72 -30.54 15.69 -11.24
N LEU A 73 -29.52 15.10 -10.59
CA LEU A 73 -29.31 13.65 -10.56
C LEU A 73 -30.45 12.91 -9.84
N SER A 74 -30.98 13.50 -8.76
CA SER A 74 -32.13 12.94 -8.04
C SER A 74 -33.39 13.00 -8.90
N LEU A 75 -33.61 14.12 -9.59
CA LEU A 75 -34.72 14.28 -10.52
C LEU A 75 -34.62 13.30 -11.70
N LEU A 76 -33.42 13.17 -12.27
CA LEU A 76 -33.13 12.21 -13.33
C LEU A 76 -33.51 10.79 -12.89
N TYR A 77 -33.06 10.36 -11.72
CA TYR A 77 -33.36 9.02 -11.20
C TYR A 77 -34.86 8.80 -10.98
N GLN A 78 -35.57 9.77 -10.42
CA GLN A 78 -37.02 9.69 -10.20
C GLN A 78 -37.79 9.57 -11.52
N LEU A 79 -37.43 10.38 -12.53
CA LEU A 79 -38.06 10.35 -13.84
C LEU A 79 -37.76 9.05 -14.60
N PHE A 80 -36.50 8.61 -14.60
CA PHE A 80 -36.07 7.38 -15.29
C PHE A 80 -36.64 6.12 -14.63
N SER A 81 -37.01 6.19 -13.34
CA SER A 81 -37.67 5.09 -12.63
C SER A 81 -39.12 4.85 -13.08
N ARG A 82 -39.77 5.84 -13.69
CA ARG A 82 -41.14 5.72 -14.22
C ARG A 82 -41.22 4.98 -15.55
N VAL A 83 -40.12 4.98 -16.31
CA VAL A 83 -40.07 4.37 -17.64
C VAL A 83 -39.53 2.95 -17.59
N ARG A 84 -40.18 2.03 -18.32
CA ARG A 84 -39.70 0.66 -18.48
C ARG A 84 -38.30 0.65 -19.09
N GLY A 85 -37.33 0.06 -18.37
CA GLY A 85 -35.93 -0.01 -18.79
C GLY A 85 -35.10 1.25 -18.49
N GLY A 86 -35.70 2.36 -18.04
CA GLY A 86 -34.97 3.60 -17.75
C GLY A 86 -33.87 3.41 -16.71
N VAL A 87 -34.19 2.74 -15.59
CA VAL A 87 -33.21 2.40 -14.54
C VAL A 87 -32.06 1.54 -15.09
N GLN A 88 -32.34 0.62 -16.01
CA GLN A 88 -31.32 -0.27 -16.57
C GLN A 88 -30.36 0.49 -17.49
N VAL A 89 -30.88 1.39 -18.33
CA VAL A 89 -30.06 2.23 -19.22
C VAL A 89 -29.23 3.22 -18.40
N LEU A 90 -29.79 3.81 -17.34
CA LEU A 90 -29.06 4.67 -16.41
C LEU A 90 -27.93 3.90 -15.71
N LEU A 91 -28.21 2.68 -15.24
CA LEU A 91 -27.21 1.82 -14.60
C LEU A 91 -26.04 1.53 -15.54
N GLN A 92 -26.30 1.28 -16.82
CA GLN A 92 -25.25 1.05 -17.82
C GLN A 92 -24.33 2.28 -17.97
N HIS A 93 -24.90 3.47 -18.19
CA HIS A 93 -24.12 4.69 -18.35
C HIS A 93 -23.38 5.07 -17.06
N TRP A 94 -23.97 4.79 -15.89
CA TRP A 94 -23.33 4.93 -14.59
C TRP A 94 -22.07 4.06 -14.45
N ILE A 95 -22.15 2.77 -14.82
CA ILE A 95 -21.01 1.86 -14.81
C ILE A 95 -19.92 2.35 -15.77
N GLU A 96 -20.30 2.74 -16.99
CA GLU A 96 -19.36 3.23 -18.01
C GLU A 96 -18.66 4.50 -17.55
N TYR A 97 -19.38 5.45 -16.95
CA TYR A 97 -18.82 6.66 -16.35
C TYR A 97 -17.81 6.34 -15.24
N ILE A 98 -18.19 5.49 -14.26
CA ILE A 98 -17.29 5.11 -13.16
C ILE A 98 -16.01 4.48 -13.71
N LYS A 99 -16.15 3.55 -14.67
CA LYS A 99 -15.00 2.88 -15.29
C LYS A 99 -14.13 3.87 -16.08
N ALA A 100 -14.73 4.80 -16.82
CA ALA A 100 -14.01 5.79 -17.61
C ALA A 100 -13.24 6.77 -16.71
N PHE A 101 -13.93 7.46 -15.80
CA PHE A 101 -13.32 8.42 -14.88
C PHE A 101 -12.28 7.74 -13.99
N GLY A 102 -12.61 6.62 -13.36
CA GLY A 102 -11.70 5.86 -12.50
C GLY A 102 -10.45 5.36 -13.24
N SER A 103 -10.57 4.99 -14.52
CA SER A 103 -9.40 4.62 -15.34
C SER A 103 -8.42 5.79 -15.51
N THR A 104 -8.91 7.03 -15.60
CA THR A 104 -8.02 8.21 -15.71
C THR A 104 -7.20 8.46 -14.44
N ILE A 105 -7.73 8.08 -13.28
CA ILE A 105 -7.04 8.19 -11.98
C ILE A 105 -5.89 7.19 -11.90
N VAL A 106 -6.14 5.94 -12.29
CA VAL A 106 -5.17 4.85 -12.06
C VAL A 106 -4.15 4.65 -13.17
N ILE A 107 -4.46 4.97 -14.44
CA ILE A 107 -3.59 4.61 -15.57
C ILE A 107 -2.37 5.53 -15.69
N ASN A 108 -2.52 6.84 -15.45
CA ASN A 108 -1.45 7.81 -15.68
C ASN A 108 -0.38 7.75 -14.56
N PRO A 109 0.88 7.37 -14.86
CA PRO A 109 1.96 7.32 -13.86
C PRO A 109 2.28 8.68 -13.23
N GLU A 110 2.01 9.80 -13.91
CA GLU A 110 2.27 11.14 -13.38
C GLU A 110 1.37 11.46 -12.17
N LYS A 111 0.21 10.80 -12.10
CA LYS A 111 -0.76 10.92 -10.98
C LYS A 111 -0.50 9.95 -9.84
N ASP A 112 0.56 9.14 -9.87
CA ASP A 112 0.85 8.14 -8.82
C ASP A 112 0.93 8.73 -7.42
N LYS A 113 1.35 10.00 -7.29
CA LYS A 113 1.44 10.70 -6.00
C LYS A 113 0.09 11.01 -5.37
N THR A 114 -0.92 11.32 -6.18
CA THR A 114 -2.27 11.72 -5.74
C THR A 114 -3.30 10.59 -5.89
N MET A 115 -2.95 9.51 -6.59
CA MET A 115 -3.84 8.40 -6.94
C MET A 115 -4.72 7.90 -5.79
N VAL A 116 -4.13 7.56 -4.64
CA VAL A 116 -4.90 6.98 -3.53
C VAL A 116 -5.89 7.99 -2.96
N GLN A 117 -5.50 9.27 -2.85
CA GLN A 117 -6.38 10.32 -2.38
C GLN A 117 -7.51 10.57 -3.39
N GLU A 118 -7.20 10.69 -4.68
CA GLU A 118 -8.20 10.84 -5.75
C GLU A 118 -9.19 9.65 -5.79
N LEU A 119 -8.72 8.42 -5.53
CA LEU A 119 -9.59 7.25 -5.43
C LEU A 119 -10.55 7.30 -4.24
N LEU A 120 -10.07 7.76 -3.08
CA LEU A 120 -10.88 7.93 -1.88
C LEU A 120 -11.95 9.01 -2.09
N ASP A 121 -11.55 10.17 -2.61
CA ASP A 121 -12.43 11.30 -2.88
C ASP A 121 -13.48 10.92 -3.94
N PHE A 122 -13.06 10.20 -4.98
CA PHE A 122 -13.98 9.69 -6.00
C PHE A 122 -14.98 8.68 -5.43
N LYS A 123 -14.53 7.78 -4.55
CA LYS A 123 -15.41 6.82 -3.87
C LYS A 123 -16.44 7.53 -2.98
N ASP A 124 -16.02 8.52 -2.21
CA ASP A 124 -16.91 9.33 -1.36
C ASP A 124 -17.97 10.05 -2.22
N LYS A 125 -17.58 10.66 -3.34
CA LYS A 125 -18.50 11.31 -4.29
C LYS A 125 -19.52 10.33 -4.85
N VAL A 126 -19.06 9.15 -5.29
CA VAL A 126 -19.92 8.11 -5.88
C VAL A 126 -20.89 7.55 -4.83
N ASP A 127 -20.44 7.29 -3.61
CA ASP A 127 -21.30 6.82 -2.52
C ASP A 127 -22.36 7.85 -2.17
N HIS A 128 -21.99 9.13 -2.10
CA HIS A 128 -22.93 10.21 -1.79
C HIS A 128 -24.05 10.33 -2.84
N VAL A 129 -23.71 10.19 -4.13
CA VAL A 129 -24.71 10.16 -5.21
C VAL A 129 -25.64 8.95 -5.08
N ILE A 130 -25.10 7.76 -4.75
CA ILE A 130 -25.95 6.57 -4.56
C ILE A 130 -26.89 6.74 -3.36
N ASP A 131 -26.39 7.30 -2.26
CA ASP A 131 -27.14 7.50 -1.04
C ASP A 131 -28.29 8.50 -1.26
N VAL A 132 -27.95 9.71 -1.75
CA VAL A 132 -28.91 10.82 -1.88
C VAL A 132 -29.74 10.73 -3.16
N CYS A 133 -29.09 10.58 -4.32
CA CYS A 133 -29.78 10.67 -5.61
C CYS A 133 -30.48 9.37 -6.00
N PHE A 134 -29.86 8.23 -5.71
CA PHE A 134 -30.38 6.91 -6.10
C PHE A 134 -31.07 6.16 -4.96
N MET A 135 -31.34 6.84 -3.85
CA MET A 135 -32.10 6.33 -2.70
C MET A 135 -31.57 4.98 -2.17
N LYS A 136 -30.24 4.82 -2.11
CA LYS A 136 -29.56 3.57 -1.71
C LYS A 136 -29.98 2.34 -2.52
N ASN A 137 -30.26 2.49 -3.82
CA ASN A 137 -30.63 1.36 -4.65
C ASN A 137 -29.47 0.34 -4.76
N GLU A 138 -29.70 -0.87 -4.24
CA GLU A 138 -28.73 -1.98 -4.20
C GLU A 138 -28.15 -2.34 -5.57
N LYS A 139 -28.90 -2.15 -6.67
CA LYS A 139 -28.38 -2.39 -8.02
C LYS A 139 -27.23 -1.44 -8.36
N PHE A 140 -27.33 -0.17 -7.96
CA PHE A 140 -26.26 0.82 -8.17
C PHE A 140 -25.07 0.58 -7.24
N VAL A 141 -25.32 0.14 -6.00
CA VAL A 141 -24.25 -0.27 -5.07
C VAL A 141 -23.44 -1.43 -5.64
N ASN A 142 -24.11 -2.47 -6.14
CA ASN A 142 -23.44 -3.64 -6.71
C ASN A 142 -22.70 -3.31 -8.02
N ALA A 143 -23.34 -2.53 -8.89
CA ALA A 143 -22.72 -2.03 -10.12
C ALA A 143 -21.46 -1.18 -9.85
N MET A 144 -21.51 -0.32 -8.82
CA MET A 144 -20.36 0.46 -8.40
C MET A 144 -19.22 -0.43 -7.90
N LYS A 145 -19.50 -1.41 -7.04
CA LYS A 145 -18.48 -2.35 -6.55
C LYS A 145 -17.77 -3.07 -7.69
N GLU A 146 -18.52 -3.60 -8.65
CA GLU A 146 -17.97 -4.27 -9.83
C GLU A 146 -17.17 -3.30 -10.72
N ALA A 147 -17.66 -2.07 -10.91
CA ALA A 147 -16.97 -1.06 -11.69
C ALA A 147 -15.64 -0.65 -11.06
N PHE A 148 -15.61 -0.41 -9.74
CA PHE A 148 -14.40 -0.10 -8.96
C PHE A 148 -13.36 -1.22 -9.05
N GLU A 149 -13.79 -2.46 -8.84
CA GLU A 149 -12.93 -3.63 -8.99
C GLU A 149 -12.38 -3.73 -10.43
N THR A 150 -13.21 -3.49 -11.45
CA THR A 150 -12.78 -3.56 -12.84
C THR A 150 -11.70 -2.51 -13.16
N PHE A 151 -11.93 -1.23 -12.85
CA PHE A 151 -11.01 -0.18 -13.30
C PHE A 151 -9.73 -0.13 -12.47
N ILE A 152 -9.78 -0.37 -11.16
CA ILE A 152 -8.58 -0.37 -10.30
C ILE A 152 -7.61 -1.45 -10.79
N ASN A 153 -8.13 -2.63 -11.13
CA ASN A 153 -7.30 -3.74 -11.59
C ASN A 153 -6.88 -3.66 -13.06
N LYS A 154 -7.28 -2.62 -13.82
CA LYS A 154 -6.70 -2.36 -15.15
C LYS A 154 -5.21 -2.03 -15.07
N ARG A 155 -4.75 -1.44 -13.96
CA ARG A 155 -3.33 -1.21 -13.72
C ARG A 155 -2.75 -2.29 -12.78
N PRO A 156 -1.88 -3.17 -13.28
CA PRO A 156 -1.33 -4.25 -12.46
C PRO A 156 -0.45 -3.74 -11.32
N ASN A 157 -0.63 -4.29 -10.12
CA ASN A 157 0.23 -4.19 -8.92
C ASN A 157 0.43 -2.78 -8.32
N LYS A 158 0.52 -1.71 -9.11
CA LYS A 158 0.82 -0.36 -8.61
C LYS A 158 -0.25 0.20 -7.66
N PRO A 159 -1.57 0.01 -7.88
CA PRO A 159 -2.57 0.41 -6.90
C PRO A 159 -2.34 -0.23 -5.51
N ALA A 160 -1.98 -1.51 -5.47
CA ALA A 160 -1.68 -2.23 -4.22
C ALA A 160 -0.45 -1.66 -3.51
N GLU A 161 0.61 -1.39 -4.26
CA GLU A 161 1.84 -0.76 -3.75
C GLU A 161 1.55 0.64 -3.18
N LEU A 162 0.84 1.48 -3.93
CA LEU A 162 0.56 2.87 -3.53
C LEU A 162 -0.36 2.93 -2.31
N ILE A 163 -1.32 2.02 -2.19
CA ILE A 163 -2.14 1.93 -0.97
C ILE A 163 -1.29 1.53 0.24
N ALA A 164 -0.38 0.56 0.12
CA ALA A 164 0.52 0.22 1.21
C ALA A 164 1.37 1.42 1.66
N LYS A 165 1.94 2.15 0.70
CA LYS A 165 2.74 3.37 0.95
C LYS A 165 1.89 4.51 1.55
N HIS A 166 0.64 4.64 1.12
CA HIS A 166 -0.27 5.63 1.67
C HIS A 166 -0.57 5.31 3.15
N VAL A 167 -0.89 4.05 3.46
CA VAL A 167 -1.10 3.61 4.86
C VAL A 167 0.16 3.83 5.70
N ASP A 168 1.35 3.50 5.19
CA ASP A 168 2.62 3.77 5.88
C ASP A 168 2.79 5.27 6.18
N SER A 169 2.54 6.14 5.20
CA SER A 169 2.61 7.58 5.41
C SER A 169 1.63 8.06 6.48
N LYS A 170 0.46 7.42 6.60
CA LYS A 170 -0.57 7.78 7.59
C LYS A 170 -0.23 7.30 9.01
N LEU A 171 0.47 6.17 9.13
CA LEU A 171 0.88 5.56 10.41
C LEU A 171 2.24 6.06 10.94
N ARG A 172 2.96 6.92 10.22
CA ARG A 172 4.26 7.47 10.68
C ARG A 172 4.11 8.60 11.70
N ALA A 173 5.01 8.60 12.69
CA ALA A 173 5.16 9.64 13.70
C ALA A 173 5.50 10.99 13.04
N GLY A 174 4.54 11.93 13.08
CA GLY A 174 4.64 13.22 12.40
C GLY A 174 3.31 13.74 11.85
N ASN A 175 2.33 12.86 11.62
CA ASN A 175 0.95 13.26 11.31
C ASN A 175 0.25 13.74 12.59
N LYS A 176 0.64 14.92 13.09
CA LYS A 176 -0.03 15.56 14.23
C LYS A 176 -1.37 16.21 13.86
N GLU A 177 -1.80 16.08 12.61
CA GLU A 177 -2.99 16.73 12.08
C GLU A 177 -4.27 15.88 12.20
N ALA A 178 -4.16 14.60 12.53
CA ALA A 178 -5.32 13.71 12.67
C ALA A 178 -5.43 13.17 14.09
N THR A 179 -6.63 13.27 14.67
CA THR A 179 -7.01 12.56 15.88
C THR A 179 -7.05 11.04 15.62
N ASP A 180 -6.97 10.23 16.69
CA ASP A 180 -7.08 8.77 16.56
C ASP A 180 -8.41 8.35 15.89
N GLU A 181 -9.50 9.10 16.11
CA GLU A 181 -10.80 8.85 15.48
C GLU A 181 -10.79 9.15 13.97
N GLU A 182 -10.16 10.25 13.55
CA GLU A 182 -10.01 10.58 12.13
C GLU A 182 -9.08 9.59 11.42
N LEU A 183 -8.01 9.17 12.09
CA LEU A 183 -7.11 8.14 11.60
C LEU A 183 -7.87 6.82 11.39
N GLU A 184 -8.66 6.39 12.36
CA GLU A 184 -9.45 5.16 12.27
C GLU A 184 -10.47 5.22 11.10
N LYS A 185 -11.22 6.33 10.98
CA LYS A 185 -12.14 6.55 9.84
C LYS A 185 -11.42 6.48 8.50
N MET A 186 -10.24 7.07 8.42
CA MET A 186 -9.43 7.05 7.21
C MET A 186 -8.91 5.65 6.88
N LEU A 187 -8.46 4.87 7.89
CA LEU A 187 -8.08 3.47 7.70
C LEU A 187 -9.26 2.64 7.20
N ASP A 188 -10.47 2.84 7.73
CA ASP A 188 -11.68 2.17 7.24
C ASP A 188 -11.97 2.49 5.76
N LYS A 189 -11.88 3.76 5.37
CA LYS A 189 -12.04 4.15 3.95
C LYS A 189 -11.00 3.49 3.06
N ILE A 190 -9.74 3.43 3.48
CA ILE A 190 -8.68 2.75 2.73
C ILE A 190 -8.98 1.25 2.61
N MET A 191 -9.48 0.62 3.67
CA MET A 191 -9.83 -0.79 3.66
C MET A 191 -10.97 -1.10 2.68
N ILE A 192 -11.92 -0.19 2.50
CA ILE A 192 -12.97 -0.33 1.47
C ILE A 192 -12.33 -0.38 0.07
N ILE A 193 -11.38 0.50 -0.24
CA ILE A 193 -10.68 0.48 -1.55
C ILE A 193 -9.82 -0.78 -1.69
N PHE A 194 -9.15 -1.19 -0.61
CA PHE A 194 -8.31 -2.39 -0.59
C PHE A 194 -9.07 -3.66 -0.98
N ARG A 195 -10.36 -3.77 -0.65
CA ARG A 195 -11.20 -4.92 -1.06
C ARG A 195 -11.22 -5.11 -2.57
N PHE A 196 -11.23 -4.02 -3.34
CA PHE A 196 -11.32 -4.02 -4.80
C PHE A 196 -10.03 -4.44 -5.50
N ILE A 197 -8.92 -4.64 -4.79
CA ILE A 197 -7.61 -4.96 -5.39
C ILE A 197 -7.39 -6.46 -5.52
N TYR A 198 -6.89 -6.93 -6.67
CA TYR A 198 -6.46 -8.31 -6.86
C TYR A 198 -5.08 -8.59 -6.25
N GLY A 199 -4.08 -7.75 -6.47
CA GLY A 199 -2.70 -7.97 -5.97
C GLY A 199 -2.50 -7.71 -4.47
N LYS A 200 -3.27 -8.36 -3.58
CA LYS A 200 -3.17 -8.16 -2.12
C LYS A 200 -1.82 -8.65 -1.54
N ASP A 201 -1.17 -9.59 -2.20
CA ASP A 201 0.19 -10.06 -1.90
C ASP A 201 1.25 -8.97 -2.15
N VAL A 202 1.07 -8.13 -3.17
CA VAL A 202 1.91 -6.95 -3.41
C VAL A 202 1.74 -5.98 -2.25
N PHE A 203 0.50 -5.69 -1.85
CA PHE A 203 0.23 -4.87 -0.66
C PHE A 203 0.93 -5.45 0.58
N GLU A 204 0.79 -6.75 0.84
CA GLU A 204 1.43 -7.41 1.99
C GLU A 204 2.95 -7.20 1.99
N ALA A 205 3.60 -7.39 0.84
CA ALA A 205 5.05 -7.29 0.73
C ALA A 205 5.56 -5.87 1.05
N PHE A 206 4.94 -4.84 0.47
CA PHE A 206 5.28 -3.44 0.76
C PHE A 206 4.91 -3.05 2.19
N TYR A 207 3.70 -3.40 2.63
CA TYR A 207 3.23 -3.12 4.00
C TYR A 207 4.14 -3.75 5.06
N LYS A 208 4.54 -5.01 4.88
CA LYS A 208 5.45 -5.73 5.78
C LYS A 208 6.81 -5.06 5.87
N LYS A 209 7.36 -4.63 4.73
CA LYS A 209 8.65 -3.92 4.69
C LYS A 209 8.56 -2.60 5.45
N ASP A 210 7.51 -1.83 5.20
CA ASP A 210 7.34 -0.52 5.82
C ASP A 210 7.03 -0.63 7.31
N LEU A 211 6.21 -1.61 7.71
CA LEU A 211 5.97 -1.95 9.12
C LEU A 211 7.27 -2.29 9.84
N ALA A 212 8.16 -3.09 9.23
CA ALA A 212 9.45 -3.41 9.82
C ALA A 212 10.30 -2.15 10.07
N LYS A 213 10.32 -1.21 9.12
CA LYS A 213 10.99 0.09 9.28
C LYS A 213 10.35 0.91 10.42
N ARG A 214 9.02 0.92 10.55
CA ARG A 214 8.31 1.67 11.62
C ARG A 214 8.58 1.08 13.02
N LEU A 215 8.52 -0.23 13.16
CA LEU A 215 8.76 -0.95 14.42
C LEU A 215 10.20 -0.78 14.91
N LEU A 216 11.19 -0.95 14.03
CA LEU A 216 12.61 -0.95 14.44
C LEU A 216 13.21 0.46 14.62
N VAL A 217 12.73 1.45 13.85
CA VAL A 217 13.27 2.82 13.87
C VAL A 217 12.45 3.77 14.77
N GLY A 218 11.44 3.23 15.45
CA GLY A 218 10.65 3.92 16.48
C GLY A 218 9.87 5.10 15.93
N LYS A 219 9.05 4.87 14.89
CA LYS A 219 8.27 5.92 14.20
C LYS A 219 6.80 5.57 13.97
N SER A 220 6.19 4.66 14.72
CA SER A 220 4.73 4.49 14.66
C SER A 220 4.02 5.66 15.35
N ALA A 221 2.90 6.12 14.78
CA ALA A 221 2.07 7.17 15.35
C ALA A 221 1.38 6.70 16.64
N SER A 222 0.83 5.48 16.63
CA SER A 222 0.19 4.83 17.77
C SER A 222 0.34 3.33 17.65
N VAL A 223 0.60 2.65 18.78
CA VAL A 223 0.64 1.17 18.84
C VAL A 223 -0.75 0.60 18.61
N ASP A 224 -1.78 1.26 19.12
CA ASP A 224 -3.17 0.83 19.00
C ASP A 224 -3.67 0.98 17.55
N ALA A 225 -3.26 2.04 16.85
CA ALA A 225 -3.56 2.20 15.43
C ALA A 225 -2.94 1.10 14.57
N GLU A 226 -1.70 0.67 14.88
CA GLU A 226 -1.06 -0.44 14.15
C GLU A 226 -1.76 -1.78 14.43
N LYS A 227 -2.17 -2.03 15.69
CA LYS A 227 -2.96 -3.22 16.05
C LYS A 227 -4.34 -3.21 15.40
N SER A 228 -5.00 -2.04 15.34
CA SER A 228 -6.27 -1.84 14.63
C SER A 228 -6.13 -2.20 13.15
N MET A 229 -5.11 -1.67 12.47
CA MET A 229 -4.85 -1.98 11.06
C MET A 229 -4.64 -3.48 10.82
N LEU A 230 -3.89 -4.16 11.68
CA LEU A 230 -3.74 -5.63 11.59
C LEU A 230 -5.06 -6.37 11.77
N SER A 231 -5.90 -5.94 12.72
CA SER A 231 -7.24 -6.52 12.92
C SER A 231 -8.10 -6.39 11.67
N LYS A 232 -8.10 -5.21 11.03
CA LYS A 232 -8.82 -4.97 9.77
C LYS A 232 -8.30 -5.85 8.64
N LEU A 233 -6.98 -5.97 8.48
CA LEU A 233 -6.38 -6.86 7.47
C LEU A 233 -6.73 -8.34 7.72
N LYS A 234 -6.76 -8.76 8.99
CA LYS A 234 -7.12 -10.13 9.38
C LYS A 234 -8.58 -10.44 9.05
N HIS A 235 -9.48 -9.49 9.30
CA HIS A 235 -10.90 -9.62 8.97
C HIS A 235 -11.11 -9.79 7.45
N GLU A 236 -10.43 -8.98 6.64
CA GLU A 236 -10.62 -8.97 5.18
C GLU A 236 -9.88 -10.10 4.46
N CYS A 237 -8.67 -10.48 4.90
CA CYS A 237 -7.82 -11.44 4.18
C CYS A 237 -7.69 -12.81 4.86
N GLY A 238 -8.07 -12.91 6.14
CA GLY A 238 -7.93 -14.09 6.98
C GLY A 238 -6.58 -14.16 7.72
N ALA A 239 -6.52 -15.05 8.72
CA ALA A 239 -5.38 -15.16 9.64
C ALA A 239 -4.05 -15.57 9.00
N ALA A 240 -4.07 -16.34 7.91
CA ALA A 240 -2.85 -16.74 7.22
C ALA A 240 -2.11 -15.55 6.60
N PHE A 241 -2.86 -14.54 6.13
CA PHE A 241 -2.31 -13.32 5.54
C PHE A 241 -1.59 -12.44 6.58
N THR A 242 -2.16 -12.33 7.78
CA THR A 242 -1.59 -11.50 8.85
C THR A 242 -0.59 -12.23 9.74
N SER A 243 -0.46 -13.55 9.63
CA SER A 243 0.37 -14.37 10.53
C SER A 243 1.82 -13.88 10.67
N LYS A 244 2.47 -13.50 9.57
CA LYS A 244 3.84 -12.95 9.60
C LYS A 244 3.88 -11.60 10.30
N LEU A 245 2.91 -10.73 10.04
CA LEU A 245 2.82 -9.39 10.64
C LEU A 245 2.55 -9.49 12.15
N GLU A 246 1.64 -10.37 12.58
CA GLU A 246 1.39 -10.68 13.99
C GLU A 246 2.65 -11.24 14.67
N GLY A 247 3.40 -12.10 13.97
CA GLY A 247 4.71 -12.60 14.40
C GLY A 247 5.73 -11.48 14.65
N MET A 248 5.77 -10.46 13.80
CA MET A 248 6.65 -9.29 13.98
C MET A 248 6.34 -8.54 15.29
N PHE A 249 5.07 -8.35 15.64
CA PHE A 249 4.69 -7.73 16.91
C PHE A 249 5.09 -8.60 18.11
N LYS A 250 4.86 -9.91 18.01
CA LYS A 250 5.25 -10.85 19.06
C LYS A 250 6.76 -10.85 19.30
N ASP A 251 7.57 -10.76 18.24
CA ASP A 251 9.02 -10.63 18.35
C ASP A 251 9.42 -9.33 19.07
N MET A 252 8.71 -8.21 18.85
CA MET A 252 8.97 -6.95 19.56
C MET A 252 8.66 -7.04 21.05
N GLU A 253 7.56 -7.69 21.44
CA GLU A 253 7.20 -7.92 22.84
C GLU A 253 8.22 -8.86 23.51
N LEU A 254 8.52 -9.99 22.89
CA LEU A 254 9.50 -10.95 23.41
C LEU A 254 10.91 -10.33 23.54
N SER A 255 11.30 -9.48 22.60
CA SER A 255 12.59 -8.78 22.66
C SER A 255 12.69 -7.87 23.89
N LYS A 256 11.60 -7.18 24.27
CA LYS A 256 11.58 -6.35 25.49
C LYS A 256 11.78 -7.20 26.74
N ASP A 257 11.11 -8.35 26.83
CA ASP A 257 11.23 -9.27 27.97
C ASP A 257 12.66 -9.83 28.08
N ILE A 258 13.25 -10.25 26.96
CA ILE A 258 14.63 -10.72 26.89
C ILE A 258 15.61 -9.61 27.32
N MET A 259 15.35 -8.37 26.92
CA MET A 259 16.20 -7.23 27.29
C MET A 259 16.13 -6.91 28.78
N VAL A 260 14.98 -7.07 29.45
CA VAL A 260 14.88 -6.94 30.91
C VAL A 260 15.77 -7.99 31.59
N GLN A 261 15.69 -9.23 31.15
CA GLN A 261 16.53 -10.32 31.69
C GLN A 261 18.02 -10.10 31.41
N PHE A 262 18.37 -9.55 30.25
CA PHE A 262 19.76 -9.24 29.90
C PHE A 262 20.31 -8.12 30.79
N LYS A 263 19.53 -7.05 31.03
CA LYS A 263 19.92 -5.96 31.94
C LYS A 263 20.17 -6.47 33.36
N GLN A 264 19.35 -7.40 33.85
CA GLN A 264 19.57 -8.06 35.15
C GLN A 264 20.84 -8.92 35.16
N TYR A 265 21.07 -9.71 34.11
CA TYR A 265 22.29 -10.51 33.97
C TYR A 265 23.55 -9.65 33.99
N MET A 266 23.54 -8.52 33.27
CA MET A 266 24.64 -7.54 33.23
C MET A 266 24.94 -6.95 34.61
N GLN A 267 23.91 -6.64 35.39
CA GLN A 267 24.04 -6.13 36.75
C GLN A 267 24.67 -7.18 37.69
N CYS A 268 24.24 -8.45 37.60
CA CYS A 268 24.80 -9.53 38.42
C CYS A 268 26.27 -9.83 38.10
N GLN A 269 26.69 -9.69 36.84
CA GLN A 269 28.07 -9.91 36.42
C GLN A 269 28.98 -8.70 36.69
N ASN A 270 28.42 -7.59 37.19
CA ASN A 270 29.12 -6.33 37.48
C ASN A 270 30.00 -5.85 36.32
N ILE A 271 29.54 -6.05 35.08
CA ILE A 271 30.29 -5.67 33.87
C ILE A 271 30.11 -4.15 33.67
N PRO A 272 31.18 -3.34 33.81
CA PRO A 272 31.08 -1.90 33.56
C PRO A 272 30.85 -1.65 32.06
N GLY A 273 29.83 -0.85 31.76
CA GLY A 273 29.47 -0.49 30.39
C GLY A 273 29.22 1.00 30.25
N ASN A 274 29.99 1.66 29.39
CA ASN A 274 29.79 3.06 29.01
C ASN A 274 28.70 3.23 27.93
N ILE A 275 28.25 2.13 27.33
CA ILE A 275 27.27 2.09 26.24
C ILE A 275 26.02 1.36 26.71
N GLU A 276 24.86 2.02 26.62
CA GLU A 276 23.57 1.37 26.81
C GLU A 276 23.16 0.59 25.54
N LEU A 277 23.15 -0.74 25.62
CA LEU A 277 22.72 -1.61 24.52
C LEU A 277 21.25 -2.02 24.69
N THR A 278 20.48 -1.88 23.60
CA THR A 278 19.16 -2.49 23.45
C THR A 278 19.13 -3.32 22.17
N VAL A 279 18.69 -4.57 22.25
CA VAL A 279 18.67 -5.52 21.14
C VAL A 279 17.24 -5.97 20.87
N ASN A 280 16.86 -5.97 19.59
CA ASN A 280 15.63 -6.59 19.11
C ASN A 280 15.98 -7.90 18.39
N ILE A 281 15.38 -9.01 18.81
CA ILE A 281 15.58 -10.33 18.23
C ILE A 281 14.39 -10.66 17.33
N LEU A 282 14.70 -10.94 16.05
CA LEU A 282 13.72 -11.07 14.99
C LEU A 282 13.72 -12.50 14.45
N THR A 283 12.54 -13.09 14.30
CA THR A 283 12.37 -14.42 13.70
C THR A 283 12.49 -14.31 12.18
N MET A 284 13.57 -14.85 11.59
CA MET A 284 13.91 -14.67 10.16
C MET A 284 12.77 -14.95 9.17
N GLY A 285 11.87 -15.89 9.47
CA GLY A 285 10.73 -16.24 8.60
C GLY A 285 9.56 -15.25 8.59
N TYR A 286 9.45 -14.38 9.61
CA TYR A 286 8.39 -13.38 9.70
C TYR A 286 8.77 -12.04 9.09
N TRP A 287 10.05 -11.67 9.20
CA TRP A 287 10.55 -10.37 8.78
C TRP A 287 10.97 -10.37 7.30
N PRO A 288 11.07 -9.20 6.66
CA PRO A 288 11.70 -9.08 5.35
C PRO A 288 13.10 -9.68 5.33
N THR A 289 13.52 -10.23 4.19
CA THR A 289 14.91 -10.70 4.04
C THR A 289 15.84 -9.51 3.88
N TYR A 290 16.77 -9.37 4.83
CA TYR A 290 17.82 -8.36 4.84
C TYR A 290 19.13 -8.97 4.37
N VAL A 291 19.86 -8.23 3.53
CA VAL A 291 21.20 -8.60 3.10
C VAL A 291 22.17 -8.22 4.24
N PRO A 292 22.91 -9.18 4.81
CA PRO A 292 23.94 -8.86 5.79
C PRO A 292 25.04 -8.01 5.13
N MET A 293 25.49 -6.98 5.83
CA MET A 293 26.61 -6.15 5.40
C MET A 293 27.67 -6.18 6.48
N GLU A 294 28.88 -6.59 6.10
CA GLU A 294 30.03 -6.57 6.98
C GLU A 294 30.51 -5.14 7.16
N VAL A 295 30.79 -4.75 8.40
CA VAL A 295 31.29 -3.43 8.77
C VAL A 295 32.27 -3.56 9.92
N HIS A 296 33.22 -2.64 10.01
CA HIS A 296 34.18 -2.61 11.10
C HIS A 296 33.58 -1.91 12.32
N LEU A 297 33.12 -2.70 13.30
CA LEU A 297 32.60 -2.19 14.56
C LEU A 297 33.75 -1.88 15.54
N PRO A 298 33.66 -0.80 16.34
CA PRO A 298 34.60 -0.54 17.42
C PRO A 298 34.68 -1.74 18.39
N PRO A 299 35.86 -2.03 18.97
CA PRO A 299 36.06 -3.17 19.87
C PRO A 299 35.07 -3.24 21.03
N GLU A 300 34.68 -2.08 21.58
CA GLU A 300 33.68 -2.00 22.64
C GLU A 300 32.30 -2.52 22.22
N MET A 301 31.88 -2.23 20.98
CA MET A 301 30.61 -2.68 20.43
C MET A 301 30.63 -4.18 20.14
N VAL A 302 31.74 -4.69 19.59
CA VAL A 302 31.93 -6.13 19.35
C VAL A 302 31.86 -6.91 20.67
N ARG A 303 32.52 -6.41 21.72
CA ARG A 303 32.47 -7.01 23.05
C ARG A 303 31.04 -7.12 23.57
N LEU A 304 30.23 -6.06 23.44
CA LEU A 304 28.83 -6.08 23.87
C LEU A 304 27.97 -7.04 23.05
N GLN A 305 28.21 -7.14 21.73
CA GLN A 305 27.53 -8.10 20.88
C GLN A 305 27.82 -9.56 21.30
N GLU A 306 29.08 -9.88 21.63
CA GLU A 306 29.46 -11.23 22.06
C GLU A 306 28.96 -11.58 23.46
N ILE A 307 28.93 -10.62 24.40
CA ILE A 307 28.31 -10.81 25.72
C ILE A 307 26.82 -11.12 25.55
N PHE A 308 26.11 -10.33 24.74
CA PHE A 308 24.69 -10.57 24.48
C PHE A 308 24.45 -11.91 23.78
N LYS A 309 25.26 -12.25 22.78
CA LYS A 309 25.17 -13.52 22.04
C LYS A 309 25.37 -14.73 22.95
N THR A 310 26.36 -14.68 23.86
CA THR A 310 26.60 -15.73 24.84
C THR A 310 25.41 -15.89 25.78
N PHE A 311 24.88 -14.78 26.31
CA PHE A 311 23.67 -14.78 27.13
C PHE A 311 22.47 -15.40 26.41
N TYR A 312 22.22 -14.99 25.16
CA TYR A 312 21.07 -15.44 24.39
C TYR A 312 21.17 -16.93 24.05
N LEU A 313 22.31 -17.38 23.53
CA LEU A 313 22.51 -18.78 23.15
C LEU A 313 22.55 -19.72 24.36
N GLY A 314 23.01 -19.23 25.52
CA GLY A 314 22.96 -19.99 26.77
C GLY A 314 21.52 -20.26 27.26
N LYS A 315 20.56 -19.40 26.93
CA LYS A 315 19.14 -19.59 27.27
C LYS A 315 18.31 -20.23 26.15
N HIS A 316 18.75 -20.07 24.90
CA HIS A 316 18.02 -20.51 23.72
C HIS A 316 18.85 -21.48 22.87
N SER A 317 18.99 -22.71 23.36
CA SER A 317 19.71 -23.79 22.69
C SER A 317 19.14 -24.10 21.30
N GLY A 318 20.03 -24.43 20.35
CA GLY A 318 19.64 -24.79 18.98
C GLY A 318 19.33 -23.62 18.06
N ARG A 319 19.57 -22.37 18.47
CA ARG A 319 19.40 -21.17 17.64
C ARG A 319 20.74 -20.65 17.10
N LYS A 320 20.69 -19.94 15.98
CA LYS A 320 21.82 -19.17 15.43
C LYS A 320 21.41 -17.71 15.30
N LEU A 321 22.29 -16.82 15.72
CA LEU A 321 22.10 -15.37 15.58
C LEU A 321 22.86 -14.85 14.37
N GLN A 322 22.30 -13.84 13.71
CA GLN A 322 22.92 -13.08 12.63
C GLN A 322 22.59 -11.60 12.84
N TRP A 323 23.61 -10.77 13.05
CA TRP A 323 23.44 -9.33 13.24
C TRP A 323 23.14 -8.64 11.91
N GLN A 324 22.25 -7.64 11.94
CA GLN A 324 21.83 -6.87 10.77
C GLN A 324 22.20 -5.40 10.95
N SER A 325 23.40 -5.03 10.49
CA SER A 325 23.98 -3.68 10.65
C SER A 325 23.12 -2.58 10.00
N THR A 326 22.43 -2.91 8.91
CA THR A 326 21.51 -2.03 8.16
C THR A 326 20.33 -1.52 8.99
N LEU A 327 19.95 -2.23 10.05
CA LEU A 327 18.83 -1.89 10.94
C LEU A 327 19.28 -1.21 12.24
N GLY A 328 20.59 -1.16 12.47
CA GLY A 328 21.18 -0.59 13.68
C GLY A 328 21.05 0.93 13.72
N HIS A 329 20.80 1.47 14.91
CA HIS A 329 20.82 2.90 15.17
C HIS A 329 21.35 3.18 16.57
N CYS A 330 21.92 4.36 16.76
CA CYS A 330 22.57 4.77 17.99
C CYS A 330 22.19 6.21 18.35
N VAL A 331 22.44 6.57 19.61
CA VAL A 331 22.43 7.97 20.07
C VAL A 331 23.85 8.34 20.44
N LEU A 332 24.40 9.33 19.74
CA LEU A 332 25.73 9.86 20.01
C LEU A 332 25.63 11.18 20.77
N LYS A 333 26.48 11.36 21.78
CA LYS A 333 26.70 12.65 22.42
C LYS A 333 27.80 13.37 21.63
N ALA A 334 27.47 14.51 21.05
CA ALA A 334 28.38 15.32 20.27
C ALA A 334 28.68 16.63 21.01
N GLU A 335 29.96 16.99 21.07
CA GLU A 335 30.42 18.26 21.62
C GLU A 335 30.76 19.21 20.48
N PHE A 336 29.93 20.26 20.31
CA PHE A 336 30.19 21.34 19.36
C PHE A 336 30.54 22.62 20.12
N LYS A 337 31.13 23.62 19.43
CA LYS A 337 31.49 24.91 20.02
C LYS A 337 30.32 25.63 20.70
N GLU A 338 29.12 25.53 20.12
CA GLU A 338 27.89 26.14 20.68
C GLU A 338 27.17 25.27 21.72
N GLY A 339 27.76 24.13 22.09
CA GLY A 339 27.27 23.29 23.18
C GLY A 339 27.02 21.84 22.78
N LYS A 340 26.67 21.04 23.80
CA LYS A 340 26.46 19.60 23.66
C LYS A 340 25.12 19.31 22.97
N LYS A 341 25.10 18.30 22.11
CA LYS A 341 23.92 17.81 21.40
C LYS A 341 23.87 16.28 21.42
N GLU A 342 22.68 15.73 21.21
CA GLU A 342 22.49 14.29 21.00
C GLU A 342 22.04 14.02 19.57
N LEU A 343 22.79 13.18 18.87
CA LEU A 343 22.50 12.80 17.48
C LEU A 343 21.91 11.40 17.46
N GLN A 344 20.66 11.27 17.03
CA GLN A 344 20.06 9.98 16.71
C GLN A 344 20.40 9.64 15.26
N VAL A 345 21.30 8.68 15.11
CA VAL A 345 21.97 8.31 13.85
C VAL A 345 21.86 6.82 13.59
N SER A 346 22.03 6.41 12.34
CA SER A 346 22.16 4.99 11.99
C SER A 346 23.50 4.42 12.42
N LEU A 347 23.64 3.10 12.42
CA LEU A 347 24.93 2.46 12.71
C LEU A 347 26.02 2.91 11.73
N PHE A 348 25.71 3.01 10.43
CA PHE A 348 26.66 3.48 9.42
C PHE A 348 27.11 4.92 9.67
N GLN A 349 26.15 5.80 10.00
CA GLN A 349 26.46 7.17 10.40
C GLN A 349 27.32 7.20 11.68
N THR A 350 27.08 6.31 12.63
CA THR A 350 27.89 6.19 13.85
C THR A 350 29.34 5.86 13.54
N LEU A 351 29.59 4.86 12.70
CA LEU A 351 30.95 4.45 12.34
C LEU A 351 31.73 5.61 11.70
N VAL A 352 31.10 6.32 10.76
CA VAL A 352 31.71 7.49 10.12
C VAL A 352 32.00 8.59 11.13
N LEU A 353 31.05 8.94 11.99
CA LEU A 353 31.22 10.03 12.96
C LEU A 353 32.27 9.73 14.03
N LEU A 354 32.42 8.47 14.44
CA LEU A 354 33.41 8.07 15.44
C LEU A 354 34.85 8.27 14.96
N MET A 355 35.12 8.20 13.66
CA MET A 355 36.45 8.45 13.09
C MET A 355 36.96 9.86 13.41
N PHE A 356 36.06 10.83 13.52
CA PHE A 356 36.41 12.22 13.79
C PHE A 356 36.80 12.51 15.25
N ASN A 357 36.83 11.49 16.12
CA ASN A 357 37.45 11.63 17.44
C ASN A 357 38.98 11.52 17.38
N GLU A 358 39.54 10.92 16.32
CA GLU A 358 40.98 10.65 16.17
C GLU A 358 41.59 11.36 14.94
N GLY A 359 40.78 12.04 14.13
CA GLY A 359 41.24 12.82 12.98
C GLY A 359 40.27 13.93 12.58
N GLU A 360 40.77 14.93 11.85
CA GLU A 360 40.02 16.14 11.52
C GLU A 360 39.35 16.10 10.14
N GLU A 361 40.02 15.50 9.15
CA GLU A 361 39.59 15.43 7.76
C GLU A 361 39.86 14.03 7.19
N PHE A 362 38.90 13.48 6.45
CA PHE A 362 39.02 12.21 5.75
C PHE A 362 38.44 12.28 4.34
N THR A 363 39.09 11.59 3.40
CA THR A 363 38.58 11.34 2.05
C THR A 363 37.52 10.24 2.05
N LEU A 364 36.70 10.16 1.00
CA LEU A 364 35.75 9.07 0.80
C LEU A 364 36.40 7.68 0.91
N ASP A 365 37.58 7.49 0.31
CA ASP A 365 38.29 6.21 0.29
C ASP A 365 38.83 5.80 1.67
N GLU A 366 39.33 6.76 2.45
CA GLU A 366 39.78 6.52 3.82
C GLU A 366 38.60 6.10 4.72
N ILE A 367 37.45 6.77 4.59
CA ILE A 367 36.23 6.41 5.34
C ILE A 367 35.75 5.01 4.93
N LYS A 368 35.77 4.69 3.63
CA LYS A 368 35.38 3.38 3.11
C LYS A 368 36.25 2.27 3.66
N LEU A 369 37.57 2.45 3.65
CA LEU A 369 38.53 1.48 4.16
C LEU A 369 38.36 1.27 5.67
N ALA A 370 38.23 2.36 6.44
CA ALA A 370 38.12 2.30 7.88
C ALA A 370 36.80 1.66 8.34
N THR A 371 35.68 1.99 7.70
CA THR A 371 34.34 1.53 8.15
C THR A 371 33.89 0.22 7.50
N GLY A 372 34.42 -0.13 6.33
CA GLY A 372 34.00 -1.31 5.55
C GLY A 372 32.62 -1.18 4.89
N ILE A 373 32.03 0.02 4.85
CA ILE A 373 30.71 0.24 4.28
C ILE A 373 30.76 0.18 2.74
N GLU A 374 29.81 -0.51 2.13
CA GLU A 374 29.68 -0.57 0.66
C GLU A 374 29.50 0.83 0.05
N ASP A 375 30.06 1.03 -1.15
CA ASP A 375 30.17 2.34 -1.80
C ASP A 375 28.83 3.08 -1.94
N SER A 376 27.80 2.40 -2.44
CA SER A 376 26.47 2.96 -2.63
C SER A 376 25.81 3.40 -1.32
N GLU A 377 25.99 2.62 -0.25
CA GLU A 377 25.45 2.95 1.07
C GLU A 377 26.27 4.04 1.76
N LEU A 378 27.59 4.05 1.57
CA LEU A 378 28.49 5.05 2.13
C LEU A 378 28.20 6.43 1.55
N ARG A 379 28.06 6.56 0.22
CA ARG A 379 27.71 7.84 -0.42
C ARG A 379 26.40 8.41 0.13
N ARG A 380 25.38 7.56 0.30
CA ARG A 380 24.08 7.95 0.89
C ARG A 380 24.22 8.36 2.37
N THR A 381 25.04 7.62 3.12
CA THR A 381 25.36 7.91 4.52
C THR A 381 26.05 9.27 4.64
N LEU A 382 27.06 9.55 3.83
CA LEU A 382 27.77 10.84 3.82
C LEU A 382 26.90 11.98 3.31
N GLN A 383 26.08 11.76 2.29
CA GLN A 383 25.11 12.74 1.80
C GLN A 383 24.17 13.19 2.93
N SER A 384 23.74 12.26 3.79
CA SER A 384 22.88 12.58 4.94
C SER A 384 23.56 13.42 6.01
N LEU A 385 24.87 13.24 6.21
CA LEU A 385 25.67 13.92 7.23
C LEU A 385 26.18 15.29 6.76
N ALA A 386 26.51 15.43 5.47
CA ALA A 386 27.19 16.62 4.93
C ALA A 386 26.31 17.49 4.01
N CYS A 387 25.44 16.88 3.21
CA CYS A 387 24.65 17.57 2.18
C CYS A 387 23.19 17.83 2.62
N GLY A 388 22.76 17.18 3.71
CA GLY A 388 21.40 17.25 4.23
C GLY A 388 21.03 18.57 4.93
N LYS A 389 19.91 18.53 5.65
CA LYS A 389 19.44 19.67 6.47
C LYS A 389 20.30 19.88 7.72
N ALA A 390 20.64 18.79 8.40
CA ALA A 390 21.52 18.80 9.57
C ALA A 390 22.93 18.43 9.10
N ARG A 391 23.72 19.46 8.74
CA ARG A 391 25.08 19.32 8.19
C ARG A 391 26.09 19.22 9.32
N VAL A 392 26.18 18.04 9.93
CA VAL A 392 27.16 17.77 11.00
C VAL A 392 28.57 17.62 10.46
N LEU A 393 28.70 17.26 9.18
CA LEU A 393 29.96 17.27 8.44
C LEU A 393 29.92 18.37 7.36
N THR A 394 31.09 18.81 6.95
CA THR A 394 31.31 19.66 5.77
C THR A 394 31.96 18.83 4.67
N LYS A 395 31.52 19.04 3.42
CA LYS A 395 32.09 18.38 2.23
C LYS A 395 32.93 19.36 1.43
N LEU A 396 34.09 18.92 0.96
CA LEU A 396 35.00 19.66 0.11
C LEU A 396 35.35 18.81 -1.12
N PRO A 397 35.01 19.24 -2.36
CA PRO A 397 34.22 20.44 -2.72
C PRO A 397 32.74 20.34 -2.32
N LYS A 398 32.08 21.50 -2.15
CA LYS A 398 30.64 21.56 -1.82
C LYS A 398 29.80 21.22 -3.06
N SER A 399 29.05 20.13 -3.01
CA SER A 399 28.03 19.76 -4.00
C SER A 399 26.88 18.99 -3.33
N LYS A 400 25.85 18.62 -4.09
CA LYS A 400 24.71 17.85 -3.58
C LYS A 400 25.01 16.34 -3.48
N ASP A 401 25.93 15.87 -4.31
CA ASP A 401 26.27 14.47 -4.47
C ASP A 401 27.68 14.20 -3.93
N VAL A 402 27.95 12.94 -3.60
CA VAL A 402 29.24 12.50 -3.06
C VAL A 402 30.00 11.78 -4.17
N GLU A 403 31.12 12.36 -4.57
CA GLU A 403 32.00 11.93 -5.65
C GLU A 403 33.33 11.42 -5.11
N ASP A 404 34.08 10.75 -5.98
CA ASP A 404 35.42 10.26 -5.64
C ASP A 404 36.39 11.42 -5.35
N GLY A 405 37.25 11.23 -4.36
CA GLY A 405 38.18 12.27 -3.90
C GLY A 405 37.55 13.37 -3.04
N ASP A 406 36.24 13.35 -2.81
CA ASP A 406 35.60 14.25 -1.84
C ASP A 406 36.19 14.06 -0.44
N LYS A 407 36.36 15.18 0.26
CA LYS A 407 36.82 15.23 1.64
C LYS A 407 35.73 15.69 2.58
N PHE A 408 35.78 15.16 3.80
CA PHE A 408 34.82 15.40 4.85
C PHE A 408 35.51 15.84 6.13
N ALA A 409 35.02 16.91 6.75
CA ALA A 409 35.51 17.43 8.02
C ALA A 409 34.35 17.75 8.97
N CYS A 410 34.59 17.70 10.27
CA CYS A 410 33.60 18.09 11.28
C CYS A 410 33.14 19.55 11.09
N ASN A 411 31.83 19.80 11.16
CA ASN A 411 31.31 21.15 11.07
C ASN A 411 31.33 21.86 12.43
N ASP A 412 32.40 22.62 12.68
CA ASP A 412 32.57 23.42 13.89
C ASP A 412 31.47 24.49 14.09
N ASP A 413 30.90 24.98 13.00
CA ASP A 413 29.87 26.02 12.99
C ASP A 413 28.45 25.44 13.04
N PHE A 414 28.30 24.17 13.42
CA PHE A 414 27.01 23.50 13.45
C PHE A 414 26.06 24.13 14.49
N LYS A 415 24.97 24.72 13.99
CA LYS A 415 23.90 25.31 14.83
C LYS A 415 22.58 24.56 14.64
N HIS A 416 21.94 24.19 15.76
CA HIS A 416 20.61 23.59 15.72
C HIS A 416 19.80 23.90 16.98
N LYS A 417 18.53 24.28 16.80
CA LYS A 417 17.62 24.70 17.88
C LYS A 417 17.33 23.57 18.88
N LEU A 418 17.17 22.34 18.39
CA LEU A 418 16.89 21.18 19.23
C LEU A 418 18.17 20.58 19.83
N PHE A 419 18.07 20.06 21.05
CA PHE A 419 19.14 19.31 21.72
C PHE A 419 19.33 17.91 21.10
N ARG A 420 18.23 17.17 20.94
CA ARG A 420 18.22 15.84 20.30
C ARG A 420 17.81 15.97 18.83
N ILE A 421 18.68 15.53 17.92
CA ILE A 421 18.58 15.75 16.49
C ILE A 421 18.52 14.40 15.77
N LYS A 422 17.52 14.20 14.90
CA LYS A 422 17.36 12.97 14.14
C LYS A 422 17.88 13.14 12.72
N ILE A 423 19.06 12.58 12.44
CA ILE A 423 19.75 12.66 11.13
C ILE A 423 19.41 11.44 10.24
N ASN A 424 18.77 10.43 10.81
CA ASN A 424 18.38 9.19 10.12
C ASN A 424 17.15 9.33 9.18
N GLN A 425 17.08 10.41 8.38
CA GLN A 425 15.95 10.65 7.46
C GLN A 425 16.15 10.03 6.08
N ILE A 426 17.40 9.87 5.63
CA ILE A 426 17.69 9.38 4.27
C ILE A 426 17.53 7.85 4.16
N GLN A 427 17.99 7.07 5.15
CA GLN A 427 17.85 5.60 5.13
C GLN A 427 16.41 5.11 5.23
N MET A 428 15.48 5.97 5.63
CA MET A 428 14.06 5.62 5.72
C MET A 428 13.32 5.74 4.39
N LYS A 429 13.95 6.35 3.37
CA LYS A 429 13.40 6.35 2.02
C LYS A 429 13.74 5.03 1.36
N GLU A 430 12.71 4.39 0.82
CA GLU A 430 12.88 3.26 -0.07
C GLU A 430 13.66 3.71 -1.31
N THR A 431 14.66 2.93 -1.72
CA THR A 431 15.39 3.15 -2.97
C THR A 431 14.69 2.47 -4.14
N VAL A 432 15.03 2.86 -5.37
CA VAL A 432 14.48 2.23 -6.58
C VAL A 432 14.87 0.75 -6.64
N GLU A 433 16.07 0.41 -6.20
CA GLU A 433 16.57 -0.96 -6.11
C GLU A 433 15.79 -1.78 -5.06
N GLU A 434 15.53 -1.20 -3.89
CA GLU A 434 14.70 -1.83 -2.86
C GLU A 434 13.27 -2.09 -3.36
N GLN A 435 12.70 -1.12 -4.09
CA GLN A 435 11.35 -1.22 -4.66
C GLN A 435 11.28 -2.33 -5.73
N ALA A 436 12.24 -2.35 -6.65
CA ALA A 436 12.34 -3.35 -7.71
C ALA A 436 12.55 -4.75 -7.12
N SER A 437 13.47 -4.90 -6.16
CA SER A 437 13.72 -6.15 -5.44
C SER A 437 12.48 -6.67 -4.70
N THR A 438 11.72 -5.78 -4.02
CA THR A 438 10.47 -6.16 -3.35
C THR A 438 9.45 -6.69 -4.35
N THR A 439 9.34 -6.03 -5.51
CA THR A 439 8.42 -6.41 -6.58
C THR A 439 8.80 -7.76 -7.21
N GLU A 440 10.08 -7.94 -7.51
CA GLU A 440 10.62 -9.18 -8.09
C GLU A 440 10.37 -10.39 -7.17
N ARG A 441 10.60 -10.24 -5.86
CA ARG A 441 10.32 -11.28 -4.87
C ARG A 441 8.84 -11.69 -4.87
N VAL A 442 7.91 -10.75 -4.99
CA VAL A 442 6.47 -11.07 -5.08
C VAL A 442 6.19 -11.91 -6.32
N PHE A 443 6.78 -11.58 -7.46
CA PHE A 443 6.61 -12.36 -8.68
C PHE A 443 7.19 -13.77 -8.58
N GLN A 444 8.34 -13.93 -7.91
CA GLN A 444 8.91 -15.25 -7.64
C GLN A 444 8.03 -16.06 -6.68
N ASP A 445 7.54 -15.45 -5.60
CA ASP A 445 6.64 -16.08 -4.64
C ASP A 445 5.34 -16.56 -5.30
N ARG A 446 4.79 -15.80 -6.26
CA ARG A 446 3.63 -16.21 -7.05
C ARG A 446 3.88 -17.51 -7.83
N GLN A 447 5.08 -17.73 -8.34
CA GLN A 447 5.41 -18.97 -9.06
C GLN A 447 5.34 -20.19 -8.14
N TYR A 448 5.89 -20.09 -6.93
CA TYR A 448 5.80 -21.17 -5.94
C TYR A 448 4.35 -21.41 -5.47
N GLN A 449 3.55 -20.36 -5.35
CA GLN A 449 2.13 -20.50 -5.02
C GLN A 449 1.34 -21.18 -6.14
N ILE A 450 1.63 -20.86 -7.41
CA ILE A 450 1.04 -21.54 -8.57
C ILE A 450 1.41 -23.02 -8.55
N ASP A 451 2.70 -23.35 -8.37
CA ASP A 451 3.15 -24.74 -8.28
C ASP A 451 2.45 -25.51 -7.17
N ALA A 452 2.42 -24.95 -5.96
CA ALA A 452 1.79 -25.58 -4.81
C ALA A 452 0.27 -25.76 -5.01
N ALA A 453 -0.40 -24.85 -5.72
CA ALA A 453 -1.81 -24.97 -6.07
C ALA A 453 -2.03 -26.11 -7.07
N ILE A 454 -1.27 -26.14 -8.17
CA ILE A 454 -1.36 -27.19 -9.20
C ILE A 454 -1.11 -28.57 -8.58
N VAL A 455 -0.04 -28.73 -7.81
CA VAL A 455 0.29 -30.03 -7.18
C VAL A 455 -0.82 -30.47 -6.22
N ARG A 456 -1.40 -29.55 -5.45
CA ARG A 456 -2.49 -29.87 -4.52
C ARG A 456 -3.76 -30.32 -5.24
N ILE A 457 -4.13 -29.62 -6.32
CA ILE A 457 -5.28 -29.97 -7.17
C ILE A 457 -5.06 -31.34 -7.83
N MET A 458 -3.91 -31.53 -8.49
CA MET A 458 -3.57 -32.77 -9.18
C MET A 458 -3.50 -33.96 -8.23
N LYS A 459 -2.92 -33.78 -7.03
CA LYS A 459 -2.88 -34.83 -6.00
C LYS A 459 -4.28 -35.29 -5.56
N MET A 460 -5.25 -34.38 -5.53
CA MET A 460 -6.64 -34.64 -5.13
C MET A 460 -7.46 -35.25 -6.27
N ARG A 461 -7.37 -34.69 -7.49
CA ARG A 461 -8.18 -35.10 -8.64
C ARG A 461 -7.60 -36.30 -9.38
N LYS A 462 -6.29 -36.55 -9.26
CA LYS A 462 -5.47 -37.55 -9.97
C LYS A 462 -5.40 -37.36 -11.48
N THR A 463 -6.51 -37.04 -12.13
CA THR A 463 -6.61 -36.80 -13.56
C THR A 463 -7.51 -35.59 -13.80
N LEU A 464 -7.06 -34.64 -14.62
CA LEU A 464 -7.81 -33.41 -14.88
C LEU A 464 -7.51 -32.85 -16.27
N SER A 465 -8.53 -32.31 -16.95
CA SER A 465 -8.33 -31.61 -18.22
C SER A 465 -7.69 -30.24 -18.01
N HIS A 466 -7.01 -29.72 -19.04
CA HIS A 466 -6.33 -28.43 -18.96
C HIS A 466 -7.28 -27.29 -18.58
N ASN A 467 -8.44 -27.19 -19.21
CA ASN A 467 -9.40 -26.11 -18.93
C ASN A 467 -9.94 -26.18 -17.49
N LEU A 468 -10.18 -27.38 -16.96
CA LEU A 468 -10.64 -27.56 -15.59
C LEU A 468 -9.53 -27.24 -14.58
N LEU A 469 -8.29 -27.67 -14.85
CA LEU A 469 -7.14 -27.32 -14.02
C LEU A 469 -6.93 -25.81 -13.96
N VAL A 470 -6.94 -25.15 -15.12
CA VAL A 470 -6.79 -23.69 -15.23
C VAL A 470 -7.89 -22.98 -14.43
N SER A 471 -9.14 -23.42 -14.56
CA SER A 471 -10.27 -22.87 -13.81
C SER A 471 -10.12 -23.06 -12.29
N GLU A 472 -9.75 -24.27 -11.83
CA GLU A 472 -9.53 -24.52 -10.39
C GLU A 472 -8.35 -23.71 -9.84
N VAL A 473 -7.27 -23.56 -10.60
CA VAL A 473 -6.11 -22.73 -10.21
C VAL A 473 -6.51 -21.26 -10.10
N TYR A 474 -7.26 -20.71 -11.07
CA TYR A 474 -7.76 -19.33 -10.98
C TYR A 474 -8.70 -19.11 -9.79
N ASN A 475 -9.51 -20.09 -9.43
CA ASN A 475 -10.39 -20.01 -8.25
C ASN A 475 -9.61 -20.06 -6.93
N GLN A 476 -8.47 -20.76 -6.90
CA GLN A 476 -7.65 -20.90 -5.70
C GLN A 476 -6.69 -19.72 -5.47
N LEU A 477 -6.16 -19.14 -6.55
CA LEU A 477 -5.17 -18.07 -6.47
C LEU A 477 -5.84 -16.70 -6.31
N LYS A 478 -5.35 -15.89 -5.36
CA LYS A 478 -5.88 -14.55 -5.08
C LYS A 478 -5.21 -13.45 -5.90
N PHE A 479 -4.49 -13.77 -6.98
CA PHE A 479 -3.78 -12.81 -7.82
C PHE A 479 -3.90 -13.17 -9.30
N PRO A 480 -3.76 -12.19 -10.22
CA PRO A 480 -3.85 -12.46 -11.65
C PRO A 480 -2.67 -13.32 -12.12
N VAL A 481 -2.96 -14.40 -12.85
CA VAL A 481 -1.96 -15.27 -13.49
C VAL A 481 -2.10 -15.18 -15.00
N LYS A 482 -1.00 -14.87 -15.70
CA LYS A 482 -1.01 -14.88 -17.17
C LYS A 482 -1.04 -16.33 -17.67
N PRO A 483 -1.83 -16.66 -18.70
CA PRO A 483 -1.87 -18.01 -19.27
C PRO A 483 -0.49 -18.56 -19.67
N ALA A 484 0.39 -17.70 -20.18
CA ALA A 484 1.76 -18.06 -20.55
C ALA A 484 2.60 -18.50 -19.34
N ASP A 485 2.45 -17.84 -18.19
CA ASP A 485 3.18 -18.17 -16.97
C ASP A 485 2.67 -19.49 -16.40
N LEU A 486 1.34 -19.71 -16.41
CA LEU A 486 0.73 -20.97 -15.97
C LEU A 486 1.20 -22.15 -16.83
N LYS A 487 1.28 -21.97 -18.15
CA LYS A 487 1.81 -22.99 -19.07
C LYS A 487 3.25 -23.37 -18.74
N LYS A 488 4.12 -22.37 -18.52
CA LYS A 488 5.52 -22.59 -18.09
C LYS A 488 5.60 -23.35 -16.77
N ARG A 489 4.71 -23.05 -15.81
CA ARG A 489 4.67 -23.76 -14.53
C ARG A 489 4.23 -25.22 -14.68
N ILE A 490 3.24 -25.49 -15.52
CA ILE A 490 2.80 -26.87 -15.83
C ILE A 490 3.94 -27.65 -16.49
N GLU A 491 4.64 -27.07 -17.47
CA GLU A 491 5.80 -27.69 -18.12
C GLU A 491 6.90 -28.01 -17.09
N SER A 492 7.24 -27.06 -16.22
CA SER A 492 8.21 -27.28 -15.13
C SER A 492 7.79 -28.35 -14.12
N LEU A 493 6.49 -28.59 -13.92
CA LEU A 493 6.00 -29.67 -13.05
C LEU A 493 6.02 -31.02 -13.75
N ILE A 494 5.87 -31.05 -15.08
CA ILE A 494 6.03 -32.26 -15.88
C ILE A 494 7.50 -32.69 -15.91
N ASP A 495 8.41 -31.75 -16.17
CA ASP A 495 9.86 -32.03 -16.21
C ASP A 495 10.43 -32.49 -14.85
N ARG A 496 9.71 -32.21 -13.75
CA ARG A 496 10.06 -32.63 -12.39
C ARG A 496 9.26 -33.85 -11.91
N ASP A 497 8.57 -34.54 -12.81
CA ASP A 497 7.80 -35.77 -12.55
C ASP A 497 6.69 -35.63 -11.50
N TYR A 498 6.13 -34.43 -11.30
CA TYR A 498 4.96 -34.25 -10.43
C TYR A 498 3.65 -34.63 -11.13
N MET A 499 3.61 -34.50 -12.46
CA MET A 499 2.46 -34.79 -13.30
C MET A 499 2.93 -35.12 -14.71
N GLU A 500 2.13 -35.81 -15.50
CA GLU A 500 2.42 -36.12 -16.91
C GLU A 500 1.23 -35.78 -17.80
N ARG A 501 1.47 -35.65 -19.10
CA ARG A 501 0.39 -35.58 -20.09
C ARG A 501 -0.15 -36.98 -20.32
N ASP A 502 -1.46 -37.07 -20.47
CA ASP A 502 -2.09 -38.33 -20.85
C ASP A 502 -1.58 -38.80 -22.23
N LYS A 503 -1.44 -40.12 -22.39
CA LYS A 503 -0.86 -40.75 -23.59
C LYS A 503 -1.77 -40.61 -24.81
N GLU A 504 -3.08 -40.55 -24.60
CA GLU A 504 -4.08 -40.48 -25.66
C GLU A 504 -4.59 -39.05 -25.87
N ASN A 505 -4.61 -38.24 -24.80
CA ASN A 505 -5.14 -36.88 -24.85
C ASN A 505 -4.17 -35.81 -24.29
N PRO A 506 -3.50 -35.03 -25.17
CA PRO A 506 -2.59 -33.96 -24.75
C PRO A 506 -3.22 -32.82 -23.93
N ASN A 507 -4.56 -32.73 -23.89
CA ASN A 507 -5.31 -31.75 -23.09
C ASN A 507 -5.68 -32.28 -21.70
N GLN A 508 -5.14 -33.44 -21.31
CA GLN A 508 -5.39 -34.08 -20.04
C GLN A 508 -4.07 -34.36 -19.33
N TYR A 509 -4.08 -34.17 -18.00
CA TYR A 509 -2.93 -34.39 -17.15
C TYR A 509 -3.23 -35.46 -16.11
N ASN A 510 -2.22 -36.26 -15.78
CA ASN A 510 -2.25 -37.29 -14.75
C ASN A 510 -1.21 -36.97 -13.66
N TYR A 511 -1.53 -37.22 -12.40
CA TYR A 511 -0.64 -37.03 -11.26
C TYR A 511 0.29 -38.25 -11.10
N VAL A 512 1.60 -38.01 -10.94
CA VAL A 512 2.64 -39.07 -11.01
C VAL A 512 3.31 -39.34 -9.65
N ALA A 513 3.31 -38.37 -8.74
CA ALA A 513 4.08 -38.39 -7.49
C ALA A 513 3.42 -39.04 -6.26
#